data_AF-A0A183EK47-F1
#
_entry.id   AF-A0A183EK47-F1
#
_cell.length_a   1.000
_cell.length_b   1.000
_cell.length_c   1.000
_cell.angle_alpha   90.00
_cell.angle_beta   90.00
_cell.angle_gamma   90.00
#
_symmetry.space_group_name_H-M   'P 1'
#
loop_
_entity.id
_entity.type
_entity.pdbx_description
1 polymer ?
#
loop_
_entity_poly.entity_id
_entity_poly.type
_entity_poly.pdbx_seq_one_letter_code
_entity_poly.pdbx_strand_id
1 'polypeptide(L)'
;MCDFEKMKQVLHGFTYLYETSGKYGTAHKHLVQLITTLGIMQSHLFCLRFIQFVKAYQPQVEKDEQICITEKLPEKREKDLIASLIKTINIALAPIDLRLLQVDDEYDDDNDYVVLINDHQESDLLREASGFTTTDFSLFHLWINAICNSDSGEISKHDALSAASD
;
A
#
# COMPACT_ATOMS: atom_id res chain seq x y z
N MET A 1 -2.00 9.31 39.38
CA MET A 1 -1.85 7.84 39.21
C MET A 1 -2.51 7.27 37.95
N CYS A 2 -3.41 7.98 37.25
CA CYS A 2 -4.14 7.45 36.09
C CYS A 2 -3.38 7.51 34.74
N ASP A 3 -2.37 8.38 34.59
CA ASP A 3 -1.66 8.56 33.31
C ASP A 3 -0.55 7.54 33.05
N PHE A 4 0.09 7.03 34.10
CA PHE A 4 1.23 6.12 33.96
C PHE A 4 0.82 4.73 33.43
N GLU A 5 -0.31 4.21 33.90
CA GLU A 5 -0.83 2.93 33.39
C GLU A 5 -1.37 3.03 31.97
N LYS A 6 -2.01 4.15 31.60
CA LYS A 6 -2.39 4.41 30.21
C LYS A 6 -1.17 4.48 29.28
N MET A 7 -0.10 5.14 29.70
CA MET A 7 1.14 5.20 28.93
C MET A 7 1.77 3.81 28.73
N LYS A 8 1.79 2.96 29.76
CA LYS A 8 2.28 1.58 29.64
C LYS A 8 1.45 0.75 28.65
N GLN A 9 0.13 0.84 28.72
CA GLN A 9 -0.76 0.12 27.81
C GLN A 9 -0.55 0.54 26.35
N VAL A 10 -0.36 1.85 26.10
CA VAL A 10 -0.06 2.39 24.77
C VAL A 10 1.31 1.91 24.26
N LEU A 11 2.34 1.95 25.11
CA LEU A 11 3.68 1.43 24.79
C LEU A 11 3.63 -0.07 24.43
N HIS A 12 2.91 -0.85 25.22
CA HIS A 12 2.71 -2.28 24.99
C HIS A 12 1.99 -2.55 23.66
N GLY A 13 0.97 -1.74 23.33
CA GLY A 13 0.29 -1.78 22.04
C GLY A 13 1.20 -1.53 20.85
N PHE A 14 2.12 -0.56 20.97
CA PHE A 14 3.10 -0.32 19.94
C PHE A 14 4.09 -1.48 19.79
N THR A 15 4.62 -2.02 20.89
CA THR A 15 5.52 -3.18 20.85
C THR A 15 4.86 -4.37 20.14
N TYR A 16 3.63 -4.70 20.52
CA TYR A 16 2.88 -5.78 19.88
C TYR A 16 2.68 -5.57 18.38
N LEU A 17 2.37 -4.33 17.96
CA LEU A 17 2.17 -3.98 16.56
C LEU A 17 3.45 -4.19 15.73
N TYR A 18 4.62 -3.78 16.23
CA TYR A 18 5.91 -3.97 15.54
C TYR A 18 6.37 -5.43 15.52
N GLU A 19 6.16 -6.17 16.61
CA GLU A 19 6.45 -7.60 16.63
C GLU A 19 5.59 -8.36 15.62
N THR A 20 4.31 -7.96 15.50
CA THR A 20 3.39 -8.53 14.52
C THR A 20 3.81 -8.14 13.11
N SER A 21 4.17 -6.87 12.86
CA SER A 21 4.55 -6.41 11.52
C SER A 21 5.74 -7.17 10.93
N GLY A 22 6.68 -7.62 11.76
CA GLY A 22 7.86 -8.39 11.35
C GLY A 22 7.64 -9.89 11.09
N LYS A 23 6.44 -10.42 11.30
CA LYS A 23 6.11 -11.84 11.10
C LYS A 23 4.92 -11.98 10.17
N TYR A 24 5.16 -12.46 8.95
CA TYR A 24 4.11 -12.61 7.95
C TYR A 24 2.97 -13.49 8.48
N GLY A 25 1.77 -12.92 8.59
CA GLY A 25 0.61 -13.57 9.21
C GLY A 25 -0.71 -13.20 8.54
N THR A 26 -1.82 -13.47 9.22
CA THR A 26 -3.18 -13.25 8.69
C THR A 26 -3.43 -11.77 8.34
N ALA A 27 -2.97 -10.85 9.17
CA ALA A 27 -3.09 -9.41 8.90
C ALA A 27 -2.36 -9.00 7.61
N HIS A 28 -1.14 -9.52 7.37
CA HIS A 28 -0.40 -9.27 6.13
C HIS A 28 -1.11 -9.85 4.90
N LYS A 29 -1.65 -11.07 5.02
CA LYS A 29 -2.40 -11.71 3.91
C LYS A 29 -3.59 -10.86 3.49
N HIS A 30 -4.38 -10.35 4.44
CA HIS A 30 -5.51 -9.47 4.11
C HIS A 30 -5.08 -8.11 3.58
N LEU A 31 -3.96 -7.57 4.08
CA LEU A 31 -3.40 -6.35 3.52
C LEU A 31 -2.94 -6.54 2.06
N VAL A 32 -2.29 -7.67 1.77
CA VAL A 32 -1.91 -8.07 0.39
C VAL A 32 -3.16 -8.23 -0.49
N GLN A 33 -4.19 -8.94 -0.03
CA GLN A 33 -5.45 -9.07 -0.79
C GLN A 33 -6.09 -7.72 -1.12
N LEU A 34 -6.08 -6.80 -0.15
CA LEU A 34 -6.63 -5.47 -0.32
C LEU A 34 -5.85 -4.67 -1.36
N ILE A 35 -4.51 -4.63 -1.26
CA ILE A 35 -3.69 -3.88 -2.23
C ILE A 35 -3.66 -4.54 -3.60
N THR A 36 -3.77 -5.86 -3.72
CA THR A 36 -3.95 -6.53 -5.03
C THR A 36 -5.26 -6.13 -5.69
N THR A 37 -6.30 -5.83 -4.91
CA THR A 37 -7.59 -5.36 -5.44
C THR A 37 -7.55 -3.90 -5.86
N LEU A 38 -6.79 -3.06 -5.15
CA LEU A 38 -6.75 -1.61 -5.37
C LEU A 38 -5.61 -1.16 -6.30
N GLY A 39 -4.52 -1.92 -6.40
CA GLY A 39 -3.29 -1.58 -7.12
C GLY A 39 -2.39 -0.57 -6.37
N ILE A 40 -2.99 0.47 -5.78
CA ILE A 40 -2.32 1.56 -5.07
C ILE A 40 -3.09 1.91 -3.79
N MET A 41 -2.38 2.36 -2.75
CA MET A 41 -2.99 2.83 -1.50
C MET A 41 -2.15 3.93 -0.86
N GLN A 42 -2.76 5.00 -0.35
CA GLN A 42 -2.04 5.98 0.47
C GLN A 42 -1.36 5.30 1.66
N SER A 43 -0.12 5.67 1.95
CA SER A 43 0.69 5.02 2.98
C SER A 43 0.06 5.07 4.37
N HIS A 44 -0.58 6.19 4.73
CA HIS A 44 -1.32 6.30 5.98
C HIS A 44 -2.45 5.27 6.08
N LEU A 45 -3.21 5.11 4.99
CA LEU A 45 -4.29 4.12 4.93
C LEU A 45 -3.75 2.70 4.95
N PHE A 46 -2.60 2.43 4.33
CA PHE A 46 -1.93 1.13 4.35
C PHE A 46 -1.59 0.72 5.79
N CYS A 47 -1.01 1.64 6.55
CA CYS A 47 -0.73 1.48 7.97
C CYS A 47 -2.00 1.26 8.80
N LEU A 48 -3.01 2.12 8.62
CA LEU A 48 -4.28 2.05 9.33
C LEU A 48 -5.01 0.72 9.11
N ARG A 49 -5.03 0.21 7.87
CA ARG A 49 -5.65 -1.08 7.54
C ARG A 49 -4.94 -2.24 8.21
N PHE A 50 -3.61 -2.21 8.26
CA PHE A 50 -2.86 -3.22 9.01
C PHE A 50 -3.24 -3.22 10.49
N ILE A 51 -3.28 -2.04 11.13
CA ILE A 51 -3.69 -1.90 12.54
C ILE A 51 -5.08 -2.47 12.77
N GLN A 52 -6.03 -2.17 11.89
CA GLN A 52 -7.41 -2.69 11.98
C GLN A 52 -7.45 -4.22 11.87
N PHE A 53 -6.68 -4.82 10.97
CA PHE A 53 -6.57 -6.27 10.87
C PHE A 53 -5.94 -6.89 12.11
N VAL A 54 -4.86 -6.31 12.64
CA VAL A 54 -4.23 -6.79 13.88
C VAL A 54 -5.22 -6.76 15.05
N LYS A 55 -5.98 -5.68 15.21
CA LYS A 55 -7.04 -5.57 16.22
C LYS A 55 -8.14 -6.63 16.05
N ALA A 56 -8.53 -6.91 14.80
CA ALA A 56 -9.56 -7.91 14.51
C ALA A 56 -9.11 -9.35 14.80
N TYR A 57 -7.81 -9.64 14.63
CA TYR A 57 -7.24 -10.98 14.85
C TYR A 57 -6.56 -11.14 16.22
N GLN A 58 -6.61 -10.13 17.07
CA GLN A 58 -6.05 -10.20 18.41
C GLN A 58 -6.73 -11.35 19.17
N PRO A 59 -5.96 -12.31 19.72
CA PRO A 59 -6.54 -13.36 20.55
C PRO A 59 -7.25 -12.69 21.72
N GLN A 60 -8.47 -13.13 22.04
CA GLN A 60 -9.14 -12.74 23.28
C GLN A 60 -8.45 -13.43 24.45
N VAL A 61 -7.23 -12.98 24.77
CA VAL A 61 -6.55 -13.36 26.00
C VAL A 61 -7.33 -12.74 27.16
N GLU A 62 -7.40 -13.47 28.26
CA GLU A 62 -8.16 -13.19 29.47
C GLU A 62 -8.16 -11.70 29.84
N LYS A 63 -9.33 -11.22 30.31
CA LYS A 63 -9.82 -9.84 30.40
C LYS A 63 -8.90 -8.75 31.00
N ASP A 64 -7.71 -9.08 31.44
CA ASP A 64 -6.81 -8.20 32.20
C ASP A 64 -5.60 -7.67 31.39
N GLU A 65 -5.31 -8.18 30.19
CA GLU A 65 -4.22 -7.70 29.31
C GLU A 65 -4.71 -7.29 27.92
N GLN A 66 -5.73 -6.44 27.86
CA GLN A 66 -6.21 -5.93 26.57
C GLN A 66 -5.17 -4.96 25.98
N ILE A 67 -4.40 -5.43 25.00
CA ILE A 67 -3.42 -4.62 24.27
C ILE A 67 -4.14 -3.43 23.62
N CYS A 68 -3.80 -2.21 24.05
CA CYS A 68 -4.40 -0.99 23.53
C CYS A 68 -3.63 -0.52 22.28
N ILE A 69 -4.11 -0.90 21.09
CA ILE A 69 -3.53 -0.48 19.82
C ILE A 69 -4.24 0.80 19.34
N THR A 70 -3.51 1.91 19.28
CA THR A 70 -4.01 3.18 18.76
C THR A 70 -3.90 3.23 17.24
N GLU A 71 -4.91 3.79 16.57
CA GLU A 71 -4.91 3.98 15.11
C GLU A 71 -4.10 5.20 14.68
N LYS A 72 -3.89 6.15 15.60
CA LYS A 72 -3.02 7.30 15.38
C LYS A 72 -1.62 6.98 15.87
N LEU A 73 -0.66 6.93 14.95
CA LEU A 73 0.76 6.78 15.23
C LEU A 73 1.45 8.15 15.11
N PRO A 74 2.51 8.41 15.89
CA PRO A 74 3.48 9.46 15.54
C PRO A 74 4.08 9.16 14.17
N GLU A 75 4.28 10.18 13.34
CA GLU A 75 4.75 10.07 11.95
C GLU A 75 5.99 9.16 11.80
N LYS A 76 7.00 9.34 12.67
CA LYS A 76 8.19 8.47 12.66
C LYS A 76 7.85 6.99 12.84
N ARG A 77 6.93 6.68 13.76
CA ARG A 77 6.52 5.30 14.04
C ARG A 77 5.73 4.70 12.89
N GLU A 78 4.89 5.51 12.27
CA GLU A 78 4.16 5.11 11.08
C GLU A 78 5.11 4.75 9.93
N LYS A 79 6.10 5.60 9.64
CA LYS A 79 7.15 5.32 8.65
C LYS A 79 7.93 4.04 8.97
N ASP A 80 8.34 3.85 10.22
CA ASP A 80 9.04 2.64 10.67
C ASP A 80 8.16 1.38 10.50
N LEU A 81 6.85 1.50 10.74
CA LEU A 81 5.90 0.39 10.59
C LEU A 81 5.70 0.04 9.10
N ILE A 82 5.50 1.04 8.23
CA ILE A 82 5.38 0.84 6.78
C ILE A 82 6.62 0.12 6.25
N ALA A 83 7.82 0.60 6.59
CA ALA A 83 9.07 -0.04 6.16
C ALA A 83 9.17 -1.50 6.62
N SER A 84 8.76 -1.79 7.86
CA SER A 84 8.72 -3.15 8.41
C SER A 84 7.72 -4.06 7.66
N LEU A 85 6.54 -3.53 7.34
CA LEU A 85 5.51 -4.23 6.59
C LEU A 85 5.95 -4.53 5.16
N ILE A 86 6.44 -3.52 4.43
CA ILE A 86 6.95 -3.68 3.06
C ILE A 86 8.03 -4.75 3.03
N LYS A 87 9.02 -4.68 3.93
CA LYS A 87 10.07 -5.69 4.02
C LYS A 87 9.51 -7.10 4.22
N THR A 88 8.60 -7.27 5.17
CA THR A 88 8.05 -8.59 5.53
C THR A 88 7.17 -9.15 4.42
N ILE A 89 6.36 -8.32 3.78
CA ILE A 89 5.48 -8.71 2.67
C ILE A 89 6.31 -9.02 1.42
N ASN A 90 7.33 -8.22 1.09
CA ASN A 90 8.15 -8.45 -0.10
C ASN A 90 8.90 -9.78 -0.02
N ILE A 91 9.30 -10.24 1.17
CA ILE A 91 9.86 -11.59 1.33
C ILE A 91 8.84 -12.67 0.89
N ALA A 92 7.56 -12.48 1.18
CA ALA A 92 6.50 -13.41 0.82
C ALA A 92 6.06 -13.30 -0.65
N LEU A 93 6.18 -12.11 -1.25
CA LEU A 93 5.81 -11.86 -2.65
C LEU A 93 6.95 -12.16 -3.64
N ALA A 94 8.21 -12.18 -3.19
CA ALA A 94 9.37 -12.45 -4.05
C ALA A 94 9.26 -13.72 -4.92
N PRO A 95 8.70 -14.86 -4.46
CA PRO A 95 8.58 -16.06 -5.29
C PRO A 95 7.64 -15.93 -6.49
N ILE A 96 6.81 -14.89 -6.54
CA ILE A 96 5.88 -14.59 -7.64
C ILE A 96 6.24 -13.26 -8.33
N ASP A 97 7.45 -12.76 -8.08
CA ASP A 97 8.02 -11.57 -8.71
C ASP A 97 7.15 -10.31 -8.56
N LEU A 98 6.43 -10.24 -7.44
CA LEU A 98 5.71 -9.04 -7.02
C LEU A 98 6.47 -8.37 -5.87
N ARG A 99 6.37 -7.05 -5.80
CA ARG A 99 6.83 -6.31 -4.61
C ARG A 99 5.98 -5.07 -4.35
N LEU A 100 5.97 -4.70 -3.08
CA LEU A 100 5.49 -3.41 -2.62
C LEU A 100 6.62 -2.39 -2.67
N LEU A 101 6.28 -1.18 -3.12
CA LEU A 101 7.12 0.00 -3.06
C LEU A 101 6.36 1.16 -2.45
N GLN A 102 7.08 2.01 -1.75
CA GLN A 102 6.59 3.32 -1.35
C GLN A 102 7.06 4.34 -2.39
N VAL A 103 6.15 5.17 -2.87
CA VAL A 103 6.39 6.19 -3.90
C VAL A 103 5.75 7.50 -3.46
N ASP A 104 6.43 8.61 -3.74
CA ASP A 104 5.94 9.95 -3.44
C ASP A 104 5.11 10.47 -4.62
N ASP A 105 4.07 11.27 -4.34
CA ASP A 105 3.29 11.95 -5.38
C ASP A 105 4.13 13.07 -6.03
N GLU A 106 4.15 13.16 -7.36
CA GLU A 106 4.90 14.21 -8.07
C GLU A 106 4.28 15.60 -7.89
N TYR A 107 2.99 15.69 -7.54
CA TYR A 107 2.26 16.95 -7.41
C TYR A 107 2.02 17.39 -5.97
N ASP A 108 2.16 16.48 -5.01
CA ASP A 108 1.87 16.72 -3.60
C ASP A 108 2.89 16.00 -2.70
N ASP A 109 3.94 16.73 -2.30
CA ASP A 109 5.01 16.23 -1.43
C ASP A 109 4.49 15.73 -0.06
N ASP A 110 3.25 16.08 0.33
CA ASP A 110 2.64 15.60 1.58
C ASP A 110 1.97 14.23 1.42
N ASN A 111 1.82 13.72 0.20
CA ASN A 111 1.20 12.42 -0.08
C ASN A 111 2.22 11.40 -0.57
N ASP A 112 2.18 10.24 0.06
CA ASP A 112 2.93 9.06 -0.37
C ASP A 112 2.03 7.83 -0.44
N TYR A 113 2.38 6.91 -1.33
CA TYR A 113 1.59 5.74 -1.66
C TYR A 113 2.42 4.47 -1.54
N VAL A 114 1.77 3.39 -1.12
CA VAL A 114 2.27 2.03 -1.30
C VAL A 114 1.63 1.45 -2.56
N VAL A 115 2.46 1.03 -3.51
CA VAL A 115 2.07 0.44 -4.80
C VAL A 115 2.52 -1.01 -4.87
N LEU A 116 1.67 -1.86 -5.45
CA LEU A 116 2.03 -3.23 -5.82
C LEU A 116 2.51 -3.23 -7.28
N ILE A 117 3.75 -3.65 -7.49
CA ILE A 117 4.34 -3.74 -8.83
C ILE A 117 4.79 -5.17 -9.13
N ASN A 118 4.86 -5.48 -10.43
CA ASN A 118 5.49 -6.68 -10.94
C ASN A 118 6.93 -6.34 -11.36
N ASP A 119 7.90 -7.13 -10.93
CA ASP A 119 9.31 -6.97 -11.29
C ASP A 119 9.65 -7.57 -12.67
N HIS A 120 8.73 -8.34 -13.27
CA HIS A 120 8.85 -8.75 -14.66
C HIS A 120 8.53 -7.61 -15.63
N GLN A 121 9.29 -7.59 -16.72
CA GLN A 121 8.94 -6.81 -17.90
C GLN A 121 7.58 -7.29 -18.44
N GLU A 122 6.75 -6.34 -18.85
CA GLU A 122 5.37 -6.48 -19.34
C GLU A 122 5.01 -7.92 -19.77
N SER A 123 4.28 -8.62 -18.91
CA SER A 123 3.88 -10.00 -19.18
C SER A 123 2.57 -9.99 -19.95
N ASP A 124 2.52 -10.71 -21.09
CA ASP A 124 1.28 -10.97 -21.83
C ASP A 124 0.16 -11.48 -20.91
N LEU A 125 0.51 -12.19 -19.83
CA LEU A 125 -0.41 -12.70 -18.82
C LEU A 125 -1.10 -11.59 -18.01
N LEU A 126 -0.38 -10.52 -17.65
CA LEU A 126 -1.00 -9.37 -16.96
C LEU A 126 -1.88 -8.58 -17.92
N ARG A 127 -1.46 -8.46 -19.19
CA ARG A 127 -2.27 -7.83 -20.24
C ARG A 127 -3.59 -8.58 -20.41
N GLU A 128 -3.54 -9.91 -20.50
CA GLU A 128 -4.73 -10.76 -20.62
C GLU A 128 -5.61 -10.74 -19.36
N ALA A 129 -5.01 -10.72 -18.16
CA ALA A 129 -5.74 -10.69 -16.90
C ALA A 129 -6.42 -9.33 -16.62
N SER A 130 -5.97 -8.25 -17.26
CA SER A 130 -6.50 -6.90 -17.04
C SER A 130 -7.93 -6.68 -17.56
N GLY A 131 -8.38 -7.50 -18.53
CA GLY A 131 -9.66 -7.31 -19.21
C GLY A 131 -9.70 -6.17 -20.22
N PHE A 132 -8.59 -5.43 -20.41
CA PHE A 132 -8.47 -4.40 -21.44
C PHE A 132 -8.18 -5.02 -22.81
N THR A 133 -8.75 -4.42 -23.85
CA THR A 133 -8.52 -4.84 -25.23
C THR A 133 -7.17 -4.32 -25.75
N THR A 134 -6.68 -4.89 -26.84
CA THR A 134 -5.47 -4.38 -27.51
C THR A 134 -5.59 -2.91 -27.92
N THR A 135 -6.81 -2.47 -28.27
CA THR A 135 -7.10 -1.08 -28.59
C THR A 135 -6.97 -0.18 -27.36
N ASP A 136 -7.47 -0.61 -26.20
CA ASP A 136 -7.35 0.13 -24.95
C ASP A 136 -5.87 0.34 -24.57
N PHE A 137 -5.05 -0.72 -24.67
CA PHE A 137 -3.62 -0.62 -24.43
C PHE A 137 -2.92 0.32 -25.41
N SER A 138 -3.29 0.24 -26.70
CA SER A 138 -2.71 1.10 -27.74
C SER A 138 -3.03 2.58 -27.48
N LEU A 139 -4.27 2.89 -27.12
CA LEU A 139 -4.70 4.23 -26.74
C LEU A 139 -3.98 4.72 -25.46
N PHE A 140 -3.85 3.85 -24.46
CA PHE A 140 -3.09 4.17 -23.24
C PHE A 140 -1.63 4.52 -23.56
N HIS A 141 -0.95 3.75 -24.41
CA HIS A 141 0.42 4.07 -24.82
C HIS A 141 0.51 5.38 -25.60
N LEU A 142 -0.47 5.72 -26.44
CA LEU A 142 -0.52 7.01 -27.12
C LEU A 142 -0.61 8.16 -26.11
N TRP A 143 -1.45 8.03 -25.09
CA TRP A 143 -1.56 9.04 -24.03
C TRP A 143 -0.29 9.18 -23.21
N ILE A 144 0.33 8.06 -22.80
CA ILE A 144 1.60 8.10 -22.07
C ILE A 144 2.70 8.76 -22.92
N ASN A 145 2.80 8.40 -24.20
CA ASN A 145 3.78 9.03 -25.10
C ASN A 145 3.54 10.53 -25.25
N ALA A 146 2.29 10.97 -25.36
CA ALA A 146 1.96 12.39 -25.44
C ALA A 146 2.33 13.14 -24.14
N ILE A 147 2.06 12.54 -22.98
CA ILE A 147 2.46 13.07 -21.66
C ILE A 147 3.99 13.22 -21.59
N CYS A 148 4.74 12.17 -21.90
CA CYS A 148 6.21 12.16 -21.82
C CYS A 148 6.89 13.15 -22.78
N ASN A 149 6.25 13.48 -23.91
CA ASN A 149 6.75 14.46 -24.88
C ASN A 149 6.23 15.88 -24.64
N SER A 150 5.39 16.09 -23.62
CA SER A 150 4.89 17.41 -23.26
C SER A 150 5.84 18.12 -22.30
N ASP A 151 6.03 19.42 -22.49
CA ASP A 151 6.86 20.23 -21.58
C ASP A 151 6.27 20.32 -20.16
N SER A 152 4.95 20.15 -20.02
CA SER A 152 4.24 20.21 -18.73
C SER A 152 4.10 18.86 -18.04
N GLY A 153 4.47 17.74 -18.68
CA GLY A 153 4.18 16.40 -18.17
C GLY A 153 2.68 16.08 -18.12
N GLU A 154 1.87 16.70 -18.98
CA GLU A 154 0.41 16.58 -18.97
C GLU A 154 -0.16 16.49 -20.39
N ILE A 155 -1.33 15.87 -20.53
CA ILE A 155 -2.12 15.89 -21.78
C ILE A 155 -3.48 16.53 -21.52
N SER A 156 -3.93 17.40 -22.43
CA SER A 156 -5.26 17.99 -22.33
C SER A 156 -6.35 16.96 -22.63
N LYS A 157 -7.54 17.12 -22.04
CA LYS A 157 -8.68 16.23 -22.31
C LYS A 157 -9.06 16.20 -23.79
N HIS A 158 -8.93 17.33 -24.48
CA HIS A 158 -9.25 17.44 -25.90
C HIS A 158 -8.28 16.59 -26.73
N ASP A 159 -6.99 16.66 -26.43
CA ASP A 159 -5.96 15.93 -27.18
C ASP A 159 -6.02 14.43 -26.88
N ALA A 160 -6.30 14.06 -25.63
CA ALA A 160 -6.52 12.67 -25.24
C ALA A 160 -7.71 12.05 -26.00
N LEU A 161 -8.84 12.76 -26.11
CA LEU A 161 -10.01 12.28 -26.85
C LEU A 161 -9.79 12.25 -28.36
N SER A 162 -9.03 13.21 -28.91
CA SER A 162 -8.67 13.23 -30.33
C SER A 162 -7.84 12.00 -30.70
N ALA A 163 -6.88 11.61 -29.85
CA ALA A 163 -6.08 10.40 -30.04
C ALA A 163 -6.88 9.09 -30.00
N ALA A 164 -8.09 9.10 -29.43
CA ALA A 164 -8.99 7.94 -29.43
C ALA A 164 -9.87 7.85 -30.69
N SER A 165 -9.92 8.92 -31.50
CA SER A 165 -10.78 9.05 -32.67
C SER A 165 -10.04 8.81 -34.00
N ASP A 166 -8.71 8.83 -33.97
CA ASP A 166 -7.80 8.53 -35.09
C ASP A 166 -7.50 7.02 -35.20
#